data_AF-A0A7V3EMF6-F1
#
_entry.id   AF-A0A7V3EMF6-F1
#
_cell.length_a   1.000
_cell.length_b   1.000
_cell.length_c   1.000
_cell.angle_alpha   90.00
_cell.angle_beta   90.00
_cell.angle_gamma   90.00
#
_symmetry.space_group_name_H-M   'P 1'
#
loop_
_entity.id
_entity.type
_entity.pdbx_description
1 polymer ?
#
loop_
_entity_poly.entity_id
_entity_poly.type
_entity_poly.pdbx_seq_one_letter_code
_entity_poly.pdbx_strand_id
1 'polypeptide(L)'
;MWDLANLFFNVFLKFVFLLTPFGVVSTFLALTRSMTPEARRSMALRTTAAIIAVCFTLYLVGQYLFQLLGITLDAFRIGAGALLFLSGADMVRGTGRPGLPENGEAHDLAVVPMAIPVTVGPATTGAILIMSAEPHTLPE
;
A
#
# COMPACT_ATOMS: atom_id res chain seq x y z
N MET A 1 -26.83 -7.98 -9.44
CA MET A 1 -26.48 -6.54 -9.61
C MET A 1 -26.21 -5.88 -8.27
N TRP A 2 -27.06 -6.10 -7.27
CA TRP A 2 -26.84 -5.64 -5.90
C TRP A 2 -25.59 -6.24 -5.24
N ASP A 3 -25.28 -7.51 -5.50
CA ASP A 3 -24.10 -8.16 -4.90
C ASP A 3 -22.77 -7.62 -5.43
N LEU A 4 -22.74 -7.26 -6.72
CA LEU A 4 -21.59 -6.60 -7.32
C LEU A 4 -21.38 -5.20 -6.75
N ALA A 5 -22.47 -4.46 -6.53
CA ALA A 5 -22.42 -3.15 -5.89
C ALA A 5 -21.93 -3.25 -4.43
N ASN A 6 -22.42 -4.25 -3.68
CA ASN A 6 -21.98 -4.53 -2.31
C ASN A 6 -20.51 -4.93 -2.26
N LEU A 7 -20.06 -5.82 -3.16
CA LEU A 7 -18.67 -6.22 -3.29
C LEU A 7 -17.77 -5.02 -3.58
N PHE A 8 -18.13 -4.22 -4.59
CA PHE A 8 -17.40 -3.02 -4.95
C PHE A 8 -17.29 -2.06 -3.77
N PHE A 9 -18.41 -1.77 -3.10
CA PHE A 9 -18.43 -0.83 -1.98
C PHE A 9 -17.60 -1.32 -0.79
N ASN A 10 -17.69 -2.62 -0.45
CA ASN A 10 -16.91 -3.22 0.62
C ASN A 10 -15.40 -3.19 0.34
N VAL A 11 -14.98 -3.57 -0.88
CA VAL A 11 -13.58 -3.54 -1.28
C VAL A 11 -13.08 -2.09 -1.34
N PHE A 12 -13.86 -1.19 -1.92
CA PHE A 12 -13.55 0.23 -1.98
C PHE A 12 -13.32 0.81 -0.59
N LEU A 13 -14.27 0.62 0.35
CA LEU A 13 -14.12 1.11 1.71
C LEU A 13 -12.88 0.53 2.40
N LYS A 14 -12.66 -0.79 2.30
CA LYS A 14 -11.45 -1.43 2.85
C LYS A 14 -10.18 -0.73 2.35
N PHE A 15 -10.03 -0.60 1.04
CA PHE A 15 -8.82 -0.01 0.44
C PHE A 15 -8.68 1.49 0.69
N VAL A 16 -9.77 2.24 0.80
CA VAL A 16 -9.73 3.66 1.19
C VAL A 16 -9.09 3.82 2.57
N PHE A 17 -9.44 2.98 3.54
CA PHE A 17 -8.81 3.04 4.87
C PHE A 17 -7.39 2.48 4.88
N LEU A 18 -7.15 1.37 4.18
CA LEU A 18 -5.84 0.73 4.10
C LEU A 18 -4.76 1.61 3.44
N LEU A 19 -5.13 2.36 2.40
CA LEU A 19 -4.20 3.26 1.70
C LEU A 19 -3.92 4.56 2.48
N THR A 20 -4.62 4.82 3.58
CA THR A 20 -4.40 5.98 4.46
C THR A 20 -4.26 7.32 3.71
N PRO A 21 -5.25 7.71 2.88
CA PRO A 21 -5.13 8.84 1.94
C PRO A 21 -4.70 10.14 2.62
N PHE A 22 -5.16 10.39 3.85
CA PHE A 22 -4.76 11.57 4.62
C PHE A 22 -3.27 11.57 5.02
N GLY A 23 -2.72 10.40 5.37
CA GLY A 23 -1.30 10.23 5.68
C GLY A 23 -0.43 10.41 4.42
N VAL A 24 -0.88 9.86 3.29
CA VAL A 24 -0.23 10.02 1.98
C VAL A 24 -0.21 11.49 1.56
N VAL A 25 -1.34 12.20 1.66
CA VAL A 25 -1.44 13.63 1.32
C VAL A 25 -0.53 14.47 2.22
N SER A 26 -0.53 14.20 3.53
CA SER A 26 0.34 14.90 4.49
C SER A 26 1.82 14.74 4.12
N THR A 27 2.24 13.51 3.84
CA THR A 27 3.63 13.20 3.46
C THR A 27 4.00 13.81 2.11
N PHE A 28 3.10 13.73 1.13
CA PHE A 28 3.29 14.33 -0.19
C PHE A 28 3.48 15.85 -0.10
N LEU A 29 2.67 16.54 0.71
CA LEU A 29 2.80 17.98 0.93
C LEU A 29 4.14 18.34 1.59
N ALA A 30 4.60 17.54 2.54
CA ALA A 30 5.90 17.74 3.18
C ALA A 30 7.06 17.58 2.18
N LEU A 31 7.04 16.54 1.33
CA LEU A 31 8.09 16.26 0.36
C LEU A 31 8.11 17.22 -0.84
N THR A 32 6.94 17.72 -1.24
CA THR A 32 6.80 18.57 -2.43
C THR A 32 6.82 20.07 -2.12
N ARG A 33 7.11 20.48 -0.88
CA ARG A 33 7.00 21.88 -0.42
C ARG A 33 7.88 22.86 -1.20
N SER A 34 9.04 22.43 -1.70
CA SER A 34 10.00 23.24 -2.46
C SER A 34 9.91 23.04 -3.98
N MET A 35 8.97 22.23 -4.47
CA MET A 35 8.85 21.92 -5.90
C MET A 35 8.00 22.94 -6.66
N THR A 36 8.28 23.13 -7.95
CA THR A 36 7.39 23.89 -8.84
C THR A 36 6.07 23.15 -9.06
N PRO A 37 4.97 23.84 -9.44
CA PRO A 37 3.68 23.21 -9.73
C PRO A 37 3.76 22.08 -10.77
N GLU A 38 4.59 22.23 -11.80
CA GLU A 38 4.78 21.26 -12.87
C GLU A 38 5.48 20.00 -12.34
N ALA A 39 6.56 20.19 -11.58
CA ALA A 39 7.30 19.09 -10.96
C ALA A 39 6.43 18.33 -9.95
N ARG A 40 5.62 19.04 -9.18
CA ARG A 40 4.67 18.46 -8.23
C ARG A 40 3.58 17.64 -8.92
N ARG A 41 3.06 18.08 -10.07
CA ARG A 41 2.09 17.31 -10.86
C ARG A 41 2.72 16.06 -11.46
N SER A 42 3.93 16.17 -12.01
CA SER A 42 4.69 15.04 -12.53
C SER A 42 4.95 13.99 -11.46
N MET A 43 5.37 14.44 -10.27
CA MET A 43 5.54 13.60 -9.08
C MET A 43 4.26 12.85 -8.72
N ALA A 44 3.11 13.52 -8.63
CA ALA A 44 1.83 12.88 -8.31
C ALA A 44 1.45 11.76 -9.31
N LEU A 45 1.64 12.01 -10.61
CA LEU A 45 1.36 11.02 -11.66
C LEU A 45 2.29 9.81 -11.54
N ARG A 46 3.59 10.04 -11.32
CA ARG A 46 4.59 8.97 -11.14
C ARG A 46 4.29 8.14 -9.90
N THR A 47 4.00 8.78 -8.77
CA THR A 47 3.59 8.09 -7.53
C THR A 47 2.35 7.25 -7.76
N THR A 48 1.34 7.79 -8.45
CA THR A 48 0.10 7.05 -8.76
C THR A 48 0.38 5.83 -9.63
N ALA A 49 1.17 5.99 -10.68
CA ALA A 49 1.57 4.88 -11.55
C ALA A 49 2.35 3.80 -10.78
N ALA A 50 3.26 4.20 -9.90
CA ALA A 50 4.02 3.29 -9.04
C ALA A 50 3.11 2.53 -8.06
N ILE A 51 2.17 3.20 -7.39
CA ILE A 51 1.19 2.56 -6.50
C ILE A 51 0.39 1.50 -7.27
N ILE A 52 -0.15 1.87 -8.44
CA ILE A 52 -0.91 0.95 -9.29
C ILE A 52 -0.03 -0.25 -9.68
N ALA A 53 1.19 -0.02 -10.17
CA ALA A 53 2.10 -1.07 -10.59
C ALA A 53 2.42 -2.04 -9.43
N VAL A 54 2.71 -1.53 -8.25
CA VAL A 54 2.99 -2.34 -7.05
C VAL A 54 1.76 -3.15 -6.64
N CYS A 55 0.59 -2.51 -6.53
CA CYS A 55 -0.64 -3.20 -6.15
C CYS A 55 -1.02 -4.31 -7.13
N PHE A 56 -0.94 -4.04 -8.43
CA PHE A 56 -1.21 -5.05 -9.46
C PHE A 56 -0.19 -6.18 -9.42
N THR A 57 1.09 -5.88 -9.23
CA THR A 57 2.14 -6.90 -9.13
C THR A 57 1.89 -7.82 -7.93
N LEU A 58 1.61 -7.24 -6.75
CA LEU A 58 1.28 -8.02 -5.55
C LEU A 58 0.04 -8.88 -5.75
N TYR A 59 -1.00 -8.34 -6.38
CA TYR A 59 -2.24 -9.07 -6.63
C TYR A 59 -2.03 -10.24 -7.61
N LEU A 60 -1.28 -10.05 -8.69
CA LEU A 60 -1.05 -11.09 -9.70
C LEU A 60 -0.09 -12.17 -9.21
N VAL A 61 0.94 -11.81 -8.44
CA VAL A 61 1.99 -12.73 -7.99
C VAL A 61 1.64 -13.40 -6.66
N GLY A 62 0.75 -12.80 -5.86
CA GLY A 62 0.51 -13.23 -4.48
C GLY A 62 0.15 -14.71 -4.35
N GLN A 63 -0.84 -15.21 -5.09
CA GLN A 63 -1.21 -16.64 -5.06
C GLN A 63 -0.02 -17.56 -5.35
N TYR A 64 0.79 -17.22 -6.36
CA TYR A 64 1.99 -17.99 -6.71
C TYR A 64 3.03 -17.97 -5.59
N LEU A 65 3.19 -16.82 -4.91
CA LEU A 65 4.07 -16.67 -3.76
C LEU A 65 3.69 -17.63 -2.62
N PHE A 66 2.40 -17.73 -2.28
CA PHE A 66 1.93 -18.66 -1.25
C PHE A 66 2.23 -20.12 -1.60
N GLN A 67 1.98 -20.51 -2.86
CA GLN A 67 2.25 -21.86 -3.34
C GLN A 67 3.74 -22.20 -3.34
N LEU A 68 4.58 -21.27 -3.79
CA LEU A 68 6.03 -21.45 -3.87
C LEU A 68 6.66 -21.58 -2.47
N LEU A 69 6.21 -20.76 -1.52
CA LEU A 69 6.73 -20.75 -0.15
C LEU A 69 6.11 -21.85 0.74
N GLY A 70 5.05 -22.52 0.28
CA GLY A 70 4.34 -23.53 1.06
C GLY A 70 3.67 -22.99 2.32
N ILE A 71 3.33 -21.69 2.33
CA ILE A 71 2.70 -21.03 3.49
C ILE A 71 1.18 -21.03 3.36
N THR A 72 0.49 -21.27 4.47
CA THR A 72 -0.97 -21.14 4.51
C THR A 72 -1.37 -19.67 4.58
N LEU A 73 -2.54 -19.37 4.01
CA LEU A 73 -3.11 -18.02 4.04
C LEU A 73 -3.33 -17.56 5.49
N ASP A 74 -3.73 -18.46 6.39
CA ASP A 74 -3.91 -18.16 7.82
C ASP A 74 -2.59 -17.86 8.54
N ALA A 75 -1.51 -18.59 8.25
CA ALA A 75 -0.20 -18.28 8.82
C ALA A 75 0.29 -16.89 8.39
N PHE A 76 0.05 -16.53 7.12
CA PHE A 76 0.39 -15.21 6.62
C PHE A 76 -0.47 -14.10 7.23
N ARG A 77 -1.77 -14.32 7.46
CA ARG A 77 -2.64 -13.38 8.18
C ARG A 77 -2.08 -13.05 9.56
N ILE A 78 -1.59 -14.05 10.29
CA ILE A 78 -0.94 -13.86 11.60
C ILE A 78 0.34 -13.02 11.44
N GLY A 79 1.20 -13.36 10.47
CA GLY A 79 2.43 -12.62 10.20
C GLY A 79 2.19 -11.16 9.80
N ALA A 80 1.27 -10.92 8.88
CA ALA A 80 0.87 -9.59 8.44
C ALA A 80 0.28 -8.76 9.61
N GLY A 81 -0.55 -9.38 10.46
CA GLY A 81 -1.06 -8.76 11.68
C GLY A 81 0.05 -8.39 12.68
N ALA A 82 1.03 -9.26 12.87
CA ALA A 82 2.18 -8.97 13.74
C ALA A 82 3.05 -7.82 13.19
N LEU A 83 3.32 -7.81 11.87
CA LEU A 83 4.05 -6.72 11.22
C LEU A 83 3.30 -5.38 11.33
N LEU A 84 1.98 -5.41 11.20
CA LEU A 84 1.12 -4.25 11.41
C LEU A 84 1.21 -3.71 12.83
N PHE A 85 1.14 -4.60 13.81
CA PHE A 85 1.28 -4.24 15.22
C PHE A 85 2.64 -3.59 15.51
N LEU A 86 3.72 -4.18 15.00
CA LEU A 86 5.08 -3.64 15.16
C LEU A 86 5.22 -2.26 14.49
N SER A 87 4.67 -2.10 13.29
CA SER A 87 4.67 -0.82 12.58
C SER A 87 3.93 0.26 13.38
N GLY A 88 2.79 -0.09 13.99
CA GLY A 88 2.06 0.78 14.90
C GLY A 88 2.85 1.16 16.15
N ALA A 89 3.50 0.18 16.77
CA ALA A 89 4.33 0.40 17.96
C ALA A 89 5.52 1.34 17.68
N ASP A 90 6.16 1.20 16.52
CA ASP A 90 7.28 2.07 16.12
C ASP A 90 6.84 3.50 15.82
N MET A 91 5.60 3.70 15.33
CA MET A 91 5.01 5.04 15.20
C MET A 91 4.81 5.71 16.57
N VAL A 92 4.32 4.98 17.57
CA VAL A 92 4.13 5.51 18.94
C VAL A 92 5.45 5.84 19.60
N ARG A 93 6.49 5.02 19.36
CA ARG A 93 7.85 5.25 19.86
C ARG A 93 8.58 6.41 19.19
N GLY A 94 8.05 6.93 18.08
CA GLY A 94 8.66 8.04 17.33
C GLY A 94 9.89 7.64 16.49
N THR A 95 10.19 6.34 16.39
CA THR A 95 11.33 5.81 15.61
C THR A 95 10.97 5.50 14.15
N GLY A 96 9.68 5.42 13.82
CA GLY A 96 9.17 4.98 12.52
C GLY A 96 9.10 6.03 11.40
N ARG A 97 9.89 7.11 11.44
CA ARG A 97 9.95 8.04 10.28
C ARG A 97 10.84 7.40 9.19
N PRO A 98 10.31 7.09 7.99
CA PRO A 98 11.15 6.69 6.88
C PRO A 98 12.20 7.78 6.67
N GLY A 99 13.48 7.41 6.58
CA GLY A 99 14.54 8.36 6.28
C GLY A 99 14.17 9.11 4.99
N LEU A 100 14.01 10.43 5.08
CA LEU A 100 13.83 11.24 3.88
C LEU A 100 15.14 11.20 3.11
N PRO A 101 15.16 10.81 1.82
CA PRO A 101 16.35 10.93 1.01
C PRO A 101 16.75 12.41 0.95
N GLU A 102 17.96 12.75 1.39
CA GLU A 102 18.43 14.15 1.38
C GLU A 102 18.63 14.71 -0.04
N ASN A 103 18.73 13.85 -1.07
CA ASN A 103 19.08 14.24 -2.44
C ASN A 103 18.39 13.41 -3.56
N GLY A 104 17.21 12.84 -3.31
CA GLY A 104 16.52 11.99 -4.30
C GLY A 104 15.95 12.80 -5.48
N GLU A 105 16.19 12.36 -6.71
CA GLU A 105 15.45 12.87 -7.86
C GLU A 105 13.95 12.60 -7.70
N ALA A 106 13.10 13.38 -8.37
CA ALA A 106 11.64 13.21 -8.30
C ALA A 106 11.16 11.80 -8.69
N HIS A 107 11.94 11.04 -9.47
CA HIS A 107 11.65 9.64 -9.76
C HIS A 107 11.82 8.75 -8.52
N ASP A 108 12.92 8.92 -7.79
CA ASP A 108 13.23 8.11 -6.63
C ASP A 108 12.21 8.36 -5.52
N LEU A 109 11.87 9.63 -5.28
CA LEU A 109 10.86 10.00 -4.28
C LEU A 109 9.47 9.43 -4.59
N ALA A 110 9.11 9.26 -5.87
CA ALA A 110 7.81 8.76 -6.29
C ALA A 110 7.62 7.28 -5.94
N VAL A 111 8.69 6.50 -6.05
CA VAL A 111 8.69 5.08 -5.67
C VAL A 111 9.00 4.94 -4.19
N VAL A 112 10.11 5.51 -3.72
CA VAL A 112 10.57 5.48 -2.33
C VAL A 112 10.77 6.91 -1.80
N PRO A 113 10.00 7.37 -0.81
CA PRO A 113 9.13 6.59 0.06
C PRO A 113 7.64 6.57 -0.35
N MET A 114 7.24 7.33 -1.40
CA MET A 114 5.82 7.64 -1.61
C MET A 114 4.94 6.44 -1.98
N ALA A 115 5.30 5.66 -3.00
CA ALA A 115 4.57 4.44 -3.33
C ALA A 115 4.81 3.37 -2.27
N ILE A 116 6.09 3.13 -1.92
CA ILE A 116 6.51 2.21 -0.86
C ILE A 116 7.47 2.96 0.07
N PRO A 117 7.28 2.97 1.40
CA PRO A 117 6.21 2.29 2.15
C PRO A 117 5.01 3.18 2.48
N VAL A 118 5.00 4.46 2.12
CA VAL A 118 4.02 5.45 2.63
C VAL A 118 2.59 5.09 2.21
N THR A 119 2.38 4.68 0.96
CA THR A 119 1.05 4.32 0.44
C THR A 119 0.80 2.82 0.47
N VAL A 120 1.70 2.04 -0.12
CA VAL A 120 1.70 0.58 -0.07
C VAL A 120 2.62 0.14 1.07
N GLY A 121 2.08 0.28 2.28
CA GLY A 121 2.76 -0.15 3.51
C GLY A 121 2.53 -1.63 3.83
N PRO A 122 2.96 -2.08 5.02
CA PRO A 122 2.76 -3.45 5.50
C PRO A 122 1.27 -3.87 5.52
N ALA A 123 0.39 -2.92 5.85
CA ALA A 123 -1.06 -3.13 5.90
C ALA A 123 -1.62 -3.50 4.52
N THR A 124 -1.40 -2.59 3.57
CA THR A 124 -1.87 -2.69 2.19
C THR A 124 -1.27 -3.89 1.49
N THR A 125 0.03 -4.13 1.69
CA THR A 125 0.74 -5.29 1.13
C THR A 125 0.12 -6.60 1.61
N GLY A 126 -0.09 -6.73 2.92
CA GLY A 126 -0.71 -7.93 3.50
C GLY A 126 -2.14 -8.14 2.98
N ALA A 127 -2.95 -7.09 2.93
CA ALA A 127 -4.32 -7.16 2.45
C ALA A 127 -4.42 -7.58 0.97
N ILE A 128 -3.56 -7.03 0.09
CA ILE A 128 -3.55 -7.38 -1.34
C ILE A 128 -3.11 -8.83 -1.54
N LEU A 129 -2.07 -9.27 -0.83
CA LEU A 129 -1.60 -10.66 -0.92
C LEU A 129 -2.66 -11.63 -0.42
N ILE A 130 -3.34 -11.34 0.69
CA ILE A 130 -4.45 -12.16 1.17
C ILE A 130 -5.58 -12.17 0.14
N MET A 131 -5.97 -11.01 -0.39
CA MET A 131 -7.03 -10.90 -1.40
C MET A 131 -6.70 -11.67 -2.69
N SER A 132 -5.42 -11.77 -3.07
CA SER A 132 -4.99 -12.52 -4.25
C SER A 132 -5.14 -14.04 -4.13
N ALA A 133 -5.09 -14.56 -2.89
CA ALA A 133 -5.08 -15.99 -2.62
C ALA A 133 -6.38 -16.49 -1.98
N GLU A 134 -7.27 -15.59 -1.59
CA GLU A 134 -8.57 -15.92 -1.01
C GLU A 134 -9.51 -16.43 -2.12
N PRO A 135 -10.15 -17.60 -1.95
CA PRO A 135 -11.12 -18.10 -2.92
C PRO A 135 -12.23 -17.06 -3.10
N HIS A 136 -12.45 -16.61 -4.33
CA HIS A 136 -13.57 -15.73 -4.67
C HIS A 136 -14.88 -16.51 -4.61
N THR A 137 -15.36 -16.82 -3.42
CA THR A 137 -16.73 -17.25 -3.22
C THR A 137 -17.61 -16.03 -3.47
N LEU A 138 -18.23 -15.99 -4.65
CA LEU A 138 -19.32 -15.04 -4.92
C LEU A 138 -20.35 -15.21 -3.79
N PRO A 139 -20.82 -14.12 -3.15
CA PRO A 139 -21.91 -14.22 -2.19
C PRO A 139 -23.12 -14.87 -2.90
N GLU A 140 -23.66 -15.94 -2.31
CA GLU A 140 -24.92 -16.56 -2.71
C GLU A 140 -26.11 -15.64 -2.42
#